data_AF-A0A853I454-F1
#
_entry.id   AF-A0A853I454-F1
#
_cell.length_a   1.000
_cell.length_b   1.000
_cell.length_c   1.000
_cell.angle_alpha   90.00
_cell.angle_beta   90.00
_cell.angle_gamma   90.00
#
_symmetry.space_group_name_H-M   'P 1'
#
loop_
_entity.id
_entity.type
_entity.pdbx_description
1 polymer ?
#
loop_
_entity_poly.entity_id
_entity_poly.type
_entity_poly.pdbx_seq_one_letter_code
_entity_poly.pdbx_strand_id
1 'polypeptide(L)'
;MKKLSALFTTLLALVTYPAYALVIQDYSVFLHSSSLNAQSLQYNHIGAGDNDFIGTGITVDVTDQLNNDGIGNITWNFANNTGAALKDTKLFVFLDAEIDQALNTFFNESGALVSVNGVGATDNLPDSWEIDEPGYSFGDIFDNLLAGVLDNTNTVAAGAEDDVSLALGFDLGDLVAGAKWTGTFITSLLDVGGLSQTSTDANTTFYFNGTVDVSNPISVSEPGILSLFILFSLFLMIFSRIIRAID
;
A
#
# COMPACT_ATOMS: atom_id res chain seq x y z
N MET A 1 44.88 58.49 -9.02
CA MET A 1 44.68 57.62 -7.84
C MET A 1 43.30 56.98 -7.92
N LYS A 2 43.28 55.64 -7.89
CA LYS A 2 42.19 54.69 -7.57
C LYS A 2 40.83 54.81 -8.29
N LYS A 3 40.64 53.93 -9.28
CA LYS A 3 39.32 53.41 -9.70
C LYS A 3 38.69 52.69 -8.49
N LEU A 4 37.49 53.09 -8.09
CA LEU A 4 36.65 52.31 -7.16
C LEU A 4 35.84 51.32 -8.00
N SER A 5 36.19 50.04 -7.92
CA SER A 5 35.33 48.94 -8.35
C SER A 5 34.33 48.71 -7.21
N ALA A 6 33.05 48.93 -7.48
CA ALA A 6 31.98 48.51 -6.58
C ALA A 6 31.77 47.01 -6.78
N LEU A 7 32.17 46.21 -5.79
CA LEU A 7 31.88 44.80 -5.72
C LEU A 7 30.43 44.67 -5.25
N PHE A 8 29.52 44.29 -6.14
CA PHE A 8 28.15 43.94 -5.77
C PHE A 8 28.17 42.50 -5.26
N THR A 9 28.19 42.32 -3.95
CA THR A 9 27.98 41.00 -3.35
C THR A 9 26.48 40.79 -3.24
N THR A 10 25.92 39.99 -4.15
CA THR A 10 24.55 39.49 -4.03
C THR A 10 24.49 38.60 -2.79
N LEU A 11 23.88 39.10 -1.72
CA LEU A 11 23.52 38.28 -0.56
C LEU A 11 22.38 37.37 -1.00
N LEU A 12 22.69 36.11 -1.32
CA LEU A 12 21.68 35.08 -1.49
C LEU A 12 21.15 34.78 -0.08
N ALA A 13 20.00 35.35 0.28
CA ALA A 13 19.30 34.91 1.47
C ALA A 13 18.93 33.44 1.25
N LEU A 14 19.55 32.53 2.01
CA LEU A 14 18.96 31.21 2.19
C LEU A 14 17.59 31.47 2.81
N VAL A 15 16.53 31.26 2.04
CA VAL A 15 15.21 31.05 2.61
C VAL A 15 15.30 29.71 3.33
N THR A 16 15.63 29.76 4.62
CA THR A 16 15.40 28.63 5.50
C THR A 16 13.89 28.59 5.70
N TYR A 17 13.21 27.74 4.95
CA TYR A 17 11.88 27.31 5.37
C TYR A 17 12.06 26.70 6.77
N PRO A 18 11.18 26.98 7.75
CA PRO A 18 11.14 26.14 8.94
C PRO A 18 11.09 24.69 8.46
N ALA A 19 11.97 23.85 9.01
CA ALA A 19 11.88 22.42 8.81
C ALA A 19 10.59 22.00 9.51
N TYR A 20 9.51 21.81 8.75
CA TYR A 20 8.34 21.16 9.30
C TYR A 20 8.69 19.70 9.50
N ALA A 21 8.24 19.13 10.60
CA ALA A 21 8.38 17.70 10.88
C ALA A 21 7.03 17.05 10.61
N LEU A 22 6.93 16.28 9.53
CA LEU A 22 5.86 15.30 9.41
C LEU A 22 6.26 14.10 10.27
N VAL A 23 5.43 13.80 11.27
CA VAL A 23 5.64 12.68 12.20
C VAL A 23 4.54 11.66 11.96
N ILE A 24 4.90 10.49 11.46
CA ILE A 24 3.95 9.40 11.22
C ILE A 24 3.71 8.67 12.55
N GLN A 25 2.45 8.63 12.98
CA GLN A 25 2.02 7.91 14.19
C GLN A 25 1.70 6.46 13.86
N ASP A 26 0.98 6.24 12.75
CA ASP A 26 0.66 4.91 12.23
C ASP A 26 0.84 4.81 10.71
N TYR A 27 1.44 3.72 10.26
CA TYR A 27 1.47 3.33 8.85
C TYR A 27 1.27 1.81 8.74
N SER A 28 0.04 1.45 8.38
CA SER A 28 -0.45 0.08 8.41
C SER A 28 -0.99 -0.37 7.05
N VAL A 29 -0.98 -1.67 6.81
CA VAL A 29 -1.70 -2.30 5.71
C VAL A 29 -2.69 -3.33 6.23
N PHE A 30 -3.84 -3.42 5.54
CA PHE A 30 -4.90 -4.36 5.86
C PHE A 30 -5.22 -5.21 4.65
N LEU A 31 -5.27 -6.54 4.82
CA LEU A 31 -5.69 -7.45 3.76
C LEU A 31 -7.05 -8.03 4.11
N HIS A 32 -8.04 -7.74 3.28
CA HIS A 32 -9.34 -8.38 3.33
C HIS A 32 -9.46 -9.43 2.22
N SER A 33 -10.07 -10.57 2.52
CA SER A 33 -10.50 -11.52 1.50
C SER A 33 -11.67 -12.34 2.02
N SER A 34 -12.64 -12.64 1.17
CA SER A 34 -13.73 -13.57 1.49
C SER A 34 -13.28 -15.01 1.81
N SER A 35 -12.01 -15.34 1.52
CA SER A 35 -11.38 -16.63 1.87
C SER A 35 -10.68 -16.61 3.24
N LEU A 36 -10.51 -15.43 3.83
CA LEU A 36 -10.01 -15.27 5.19
C LEU A 36 -11.19 -15.27 6.17
N ASN A 37 -10.91 -15.06 7.45
CA ASN A 37 -11.99 -14.88 8.43
C ASN A 37 -12.79 -13.59 8.11
N ALA A 38 -13.81 -13.28 8.91
CA ALA A 38 -14.68 -12.13 8.66
C ALA A 38 -14.01 -10.75 8.84
N GLN A 39 -12.73 -10.68 9.22
CA GLN A 39 -12.01 -9.44 9.49
C GLN A 39 -10.74 -9.36 8.65
N SER A 40 -10.31 -8.15 8.32
CA SER A 40 -9.03 -7.92 7.66
C SER A 40 -7.85 -8.32 8.55
N LEU A 41 -6.77 -8.80 7.94
CA LEU A 41 -5.48 -9.00 8.61
C LEU A 41 -4.71 -7.68 8.62
N GLN A 42 -4.21 -7.25 9.77
CA GLN A 42 -3.39 -6.05 9.88
C GLN A 42 -1.89 -6.36 9.92
N TYR A 43 -1.09 -5.51 9.29
CA TYR A 43 0.33 -5.37 9.55
C TYR A 43 0.63 -3.90 9.81
N ASN A 44 1.10 -3.60 11.01
CA ASN A 44 1.49 -2.26 11.42
C ASN A 44 3.01 -2.12 11.35
N HIS A 45 3.49 -1.32 10.38
CA HIS A 45 4.93 -1.12 10.16
C HIS A 45 5.50 0.00 11.05
N ILE A 46 4.81 1.13 11.13
CA ILE A 46 5.10 2.23 12.04
C ILE A 46 3.88 2.35 12.95
N GLY A 47 4.03 2.19 14.26
CA GLY A 47 2.92 2.25 15.21
C GLY A 47 3.01 1.16 16.27
N ALA A 48 1.87 0.58 16.64
CA ALA A 48 1.72 -0.40 17.73
C ALA A 48 2.42 -1.75 17.48
N GLY A 49 2.77 -2.06 16.22
CA GLY A 49 3.54 -3.24 15.84
C GLY A 49 2.73 -4.54 15.71
N ASP A 50 1.43 -4.45 15.50
CA ASP A 50 0.55 -5.59 15.22
C ASP A 50 0.90 -6.30 13.91
N ASN A 51 0.77 -7.63 13.89
CA ASN A 51 1.03 -8.45 12.70
C ASN A 51 0.19 -9.74 12.71
N ASP A 52 -1.00 -9.65 12.13
CA ASP A 52 -1.95 -10.76 12.03
C ASP A 52 -1.61 -11.76 10.92
N PHE A 53 -0.65 -11.43 10.06
CA PHE A 53 -0.23 -12.32 8.96
C PHE A 53 0.53 -13.55 9.48
N ILE A 54 1.05 -13.51 10.71
CA ILE A 54 1.81 -14.61 11.30
C ILE A 54 0.96 -15.89 11.35
N GLY A 55 1.45 -16.95 10.70
CA GLY A 55 0.79 -18.25 10.69
C GLY A 55 -0.39 -18.39 9.73
N THR A 56 -0.74 -17.34 8.98
CA THR A 56 -1.81 -17.39 7.98
C THR A 56 -1.40 -18.12 6.70
N GLY A 57 -0.10 -18.22 6.44
CA GLY A 57 0.44 -18.68 5.15
C GLY A 57 0.56 -17.55 4.12
N ILE A 58 0.25 -16.30 4.48
CA ILE A 58 0.57 -15.13 3.68
C ILE A 58 1.84 -14.51 4.25
N THR A 59 2.84 -14.28 3.40
CA THR A 59 4.09 -13.61 3.82
C THR A 59 4.03 -12.14 3.47
N VAL A 60 4.62 -11.30 4.33
CA VAL A 60 4.74 -9.85 4.14
C VAL A 60 6.19 -9.45 4.39
N ASP A 61 6.79 -8.76 3.43
CA ASP A 61 8.13 -8.18 3.54
C ASP A 61 8.06 -6.68 3.23
N VAL A 62 8.60 -5.85 4.12
CA VAL A 62 8.53 -4.38 4.01
C VAL A 62 9.89 -3.79 3.65
N THR A 63 9.89 -2.82 2.74
CA THR A 63 11.04 -1.95 2.47
C THR A 63 10.62 -0.51 2.75
N ASP A 64 11.27 0.09 3.73
CA ASP A 64 11.03 1.48 4.15
C ASP A 64 12.09 2.41 3.56
N GLN A 65 11.64 3.42 2.81
CA GLN A 65 12.48 4.45 2.21
C GLN A 65 12.02 5.85 2.60
N LEU A 66 11.33 6.00 3.73
CA LEU A 66 11.00 7.30 4.28
C LEU A 66 12.28 8.03 4.74
N ASN A 67 12.31 9.33 4.49
CA ASN A 67 13.34 10.20 5.06
C ASN A 67 12.99 10.58 6.50
N ASN A 68 13.83 11.41 7.13
CA ASN A 68 13.62 11.85 8.51
C ASN A 68 12.36 12.72 8.70
N ASP A 69 11.76 13.19 7.62
CA ASP A 69 10.57 14.02 7.59
C ASP A 69 9.36 13.21 7.11
N GLY A 70 9.38 11.87 7.20
CA GLY A 70 8.26 11.02 6.80
C GLY A 70 7.91 11.05 5.31
N ILE A 71 8.76 11.63 4.46
CA ILE A 71 8.55 11.72 3.00
C ILE A 71 9.33 10.62 2.31
N GLY A 72 8.69 9.95 1.35
CA GLY A 72 9.29 8.86 0.59
C GLY A 72 8.28 7.76 0.33
N ASN A 73 8.80 6.55 0.14
CA ASN A 73 7.98 5.40 -0.21
C ASN A 73 8.11 4.30 0.84
N ILE A 74 7.02 3.58 1.08
CA ILE A 74 7.06 2.26 1.70
C ILE A 74 6.53 1.25 0.69
N THR A 75 7.27 0.14 0.55
CA THR A 75 6.89 -0.96 -0.31
C THR A 75 6.63 -2.21 0.53
N TRP A 76 5.40 -2.74 0.44
CA TRP A 76 5.04 -4.04 0.99
C TRP A 76 4.97 -5.08 -0.12
N ASN A 77 5.72 -6.17 0.05
CA ASN A 77 5.71 -7.32 -0.83
C ASN A 77 5.00 -8.47 -0.15
N PHE A 78 4.04 -9.06 -0.84
CA PHE A 78 3.22 -10.12 -0.30
C PHE A 78 3.32 -11.38 -1.16
N ALA A 79 3.08 -12.54 -0.54
CA ALA A 79 2.86 -13.78 -1.28
C ALA A 79 1.80 -14.67 -0.61
N ASN A 80 0.89 -15.19 -1.41
CA ASN A 80 -0.11 -16.17 -0.98
C ASN A 80 0.50 -17.58 -0.97
N ASN A 81 1.05 -18.00 0.18
CA ASN A 81 1.56 -19.35 0.40
C ASN A 81 0.57 -20.24 1.18
N THR A 82 -0.72 -19.88 1.22
CA THR A 82 -1.76 -20.63 1.94
C THR A 82 -2.04 -22.01 1.32
N GLY A 83 -1.65 -22.21 0.06
CA GLY A 83 -1.99 -23.40 -0.72
C GLY A 83 -3.39 -23.36 -1.34
N ALA A 84 -4.16 -22.27 -1.12
CA ALA A 84 -5.47 -22.04 -1.71
C ALA A 84 -5.54 -20.66 -2.38
N ALA A 85 -6.56 -20.44 -3.21
CA ALA A 85 -6.82 -19.13 -3.76
C ALA A 85 -7.48 -18.24 -2.70
N LEU A 86 -7.08 -16.97 -2.62
CA LEU A 86 -7.80 -15.92 -1.91
C LEU A 86 -8.82 -15.31 -2.88
N LYS A 87 -10.06 -15.14 -2.43
CA LYS A 87 -11.19 -14.69 -3.24
C LYS A 87 -11.62 -13.30 -2.84
N ASP A 88 -11.99 -12.47 -3.81
CA ASP A 88 -12.46 -11.10 -3.57
C ASP A 88 -11.53 -10.35 -2.60
N THR A 89 -10.26 -10.27 -2.99
CA THR A 89 -9.17 -9.79 -2.14
C THR A 89 -9.01 -8.30 -2.33
N LYS A 90 -8.90 -7.57 -1.22
CA LYS A 90 -8.62 -6.14 -1.20
C LYS A 90 -7.44 -5.84 -0.30
N LEU A 91 -6.63 -4.89 -0.71
CA LEU A 91 -5.56 -4.34 0.13
C LEU A 91 -5.92 -2.91 0.48
N PHE A 92 -5.80 -2.56 1.75
CA PHE A 92 -5.92 -1.20 2.23
C PHE A 92 -4.60 -0.75 2.83
N VAL A 93 -4.35 0.55 2.73
CA VAL A 93 -3.24 1.22 3.39
C VAL A 93 -3.81 2.35 4.23
N PHE A 94 -3.27 2.51 5.43
CA PHE A 94 -3.65 3.51 6.41
C PHE A 94 -2.43 4.35 6.78
N LEU A 95 -2.63 5.66 6.87
CA LEU A 95 -1.62 6.62 7.29
C LEU A 95 -2.25 7.59 8.30
N ASP A 96 -1.69 7.62 9.49
CA ASP A 96 -1.93 8.63 10.52
C ASP A 96 -0.61 9.40 10.71
N ALA A 97 -0.64 10.69 10.42
CA ALA A 97 0.54 11.53 10.44
C ALA A 97 0.24 12.97 10.88
N GLU A 98 1.20 13.55 11.57
CA GLU A 98 1.09 14.88 12.18
C GLU A 98 2.02 15.89 11.51
N ILE A 99 1.52 17.08 11.20
CA ILE A 99 2.34 18.16 10.64
C ILE A 99 2.69 19.14 11.76
N ASP A 100 3.97 19.17 12.15
CA ASP A 100 4.44 20.11 13.18
C ASP A 100 3.74 19.98 14.53
N GLN A 101 3.36 18.76 14.91
CA GLN A 101 2.67 18.42 16.16
C GLN A 101 3.17 19.18 17.41
N ALA A 102 4.50 19.27 17.57
CA ALA A 102 5.14 19.91 18.71
C ALA A 102 4.93 21.43 18.78
N LEU A 103 4.57 22.05 17.65
CA LEU A 103 4.31 23.49 17.51
C LEU A 103 2.82 23.80 17.35
N ASN A 104 2.07 22.92 16.70
CA ASN A 104 0.76 23.21 16.12
C ASN A 104 -0.38 22.30 16.61
N THR A 105 -0.13 21.42 17.60
CA THR A 105 -1.11 20.45 18.14
C THR A 105 -1.51 19.37 17.13
N PHE A 106 -2.63 18.66 17.35
CA PHE A 106 -3.06 17.50 16.56
C PHE A 106 -4.38 17.74 15.80
N PHE A 107 -5.00 18.91 15.99
CA PHE A 107 -6.42 19.12 15.65
C PHE A 107 -6.62 20.37 14.78
N ASN A 108 -5.61 20.75 13.99
CA ASN A 108 -5.67 21.91 13.10
C ASN A 108 -5.36 21.54 11.64
N GLU A 109 -5.51 20.26 11.33
CA GLU A 109 -5.35 19.65 10.04
C GLU A 109 -6.69 19.39 9.38
N SER A 110 -6.68 19.36 8.05
CA SER A 110 -7.82 18.89 7.27
C SER A 110 -7.36 18.03 6.12
N GLY A 111 -8.20 17.07 5.74
CA GLY A 111 -7.96 16.21 4.58
C GLY A 111 -8.70 16.68 3.33
N ALA A 112 -8.22 16.27 2.17
CA ALA A 112 -8.92 16.42 0.90
C ALA A 112 -8.69 15.22 -0.05
N LEU A 113 -9.74 14.83 -0.76
CA LEU A 113 -9.61 13.96 -1.92
C LEU A 113 -9.00 14.75 -3.08
N VAL A 114 -7.88 14.28 -3.62
CA VAL A 114 -7.26 14.84 -4.81
C VAL A 114 -7.67 14.03 -6.05
N SER A 115 -7.41 12.72 -6.04
CA SER A 115 -7.90 11.81 -7.08
C SER A 115 -7.82 10.34 -6.69
N VAL A 116 -8.91 9.60 -6.94
CA VAL A 116 -9.00 8.14 -6.82
C VAL A 116 -9.78 7.67 -8.04
N ASN A 117 -9.12 6.90 -8.91
CA ASN A 117 -9.59 6.62 -10.28
C ASN A 117 -9.46 5.14 -10.69
N GLY A 118 -9.25 4.24 -9.73
CA GLY A 118 -9.19 2.80 -9.98
C GLY A 118 -10.48 2.25 -10.57
N VAL A 119 -10.34 1.18 -11.35
CA VAL A 119 -11.43 0.49 -12.05
C VAL A 119 -11.45 -0.99 -11.66
N GLY A 120 -11.40 -1.24 -10.35
CA GLY A 120 -11.31 -2.55 -9.72
C GLY A 120 -9.97 -3.24 -10.03
N ALA A 121 -9.96 -4.57 -9.88
CA ALA A 121 -8.77 -5.42 -10.05
C ALA A 121 -8.13 -5.46 -11.46
N THR A 122 -8.49 -4.56 -12.38
CA THR A 122 -7.96 -4.51 -13.75
C THR A 122 -6.82 -3.50 -13.93
N ASP A 123 -6.61 -2.61 -12.96
CA ASP A 123 -5.47 -1.71 -12.90
C ASP A 123 -4.77 -1.81 -11.54
N ASN A 124 -3.86 -0.87 -11.27
CA ASN A 124 -3.07 -0.85 -10.04
C ASN A 124 -3.32 0.42 -9.20
N LEU A 125 -4.39 1.15 -9.48
CA LEU A 125 -4.74 2.41 -8.83
C LEU A 125 -5.72 2.16 -7.66
N PRO A 126 -5.84 3.10 -6.70
CA PRO A 126 -6.83 2.95 -5.64
C PRO A 126 -8.26 3.05 -6.16
N ASP A 127 -9.14 2.23 -5.60
CA ASP A 127 -10.57 2.10 -5.93
C ASP A 127 -11.49 2.73 -4.90
N SER A 128 -10.99 2.87 -3.67
CA SER A 128 -11.74 3.44 -2.55
C SER A 128 -10.83 4.24 -1.64
N TRP A 129 -11.41 5.12 -0.85
CA TRP A 129 -10.67 5.99 0.05
C TRP A 129 -11.50 6.39 1.25
N GLU A 130 -10.85 6.93 2.26
CA GLU A 130 -11.49 7.52 3.42
C GLU A 130 -10.56 8.54 4.07
N ILE A 131 -11.12 9.61 4.59
CA ILE A 131 -10.41 10.62 5.39
C ILE A 131 -11.25 10.84 6.65
N ASP A 132 -10.67 10.51 7.80
CA ASP A 132 -11.37 10.58 9.08
C ASP A 132 -10.41 10.78 10.24
N GLU A 133 -10.93 11.02 11.43
CA GLU A 133 -10.16 10.87 12.66
C GLU A 133 -9.68 9.40 12.81
N PRO A 134 -8.47 9.15 13.34
CA PRO A 134 -7.96 7.80 13.58
C PRO A 134 -8.73 7.02 14.67
N GLY A 135 -9.70 7.65 15.35
CA GLY A 135 -10.64 6.97 16.26
C GLY A 135 -10.65 7.44 17.71
N TYR A 136 -10.25 8.70 18.00
CA TYR A 136 -10.29 9.23 19.38
C TYR A 136 -11.69 9.71 19.80
N SER A 137 -12.41 10.45 18.93
CA SER A 137 -13.70 11.06 19.29
C SER A 137 -14.89 10.59 18.45
N PHE A 138 -14.74 10.43 17.13
CA PHE A 138 -15.88 10.07 16.26
C PHE A 138 -15.55 9.34 14.95
N GLY A 139 -14.28 9.10 14.62
CA GLY A 139 -13.92 8.43 13.37
C GLY A 139 -14.15 6.91 13.37
N ASP A 140 -14.54 6.36 12.23
CA ASP A 140 -14.81 4.92 12.02
C ASP A 140 -13.89 4.25 10.98
N ILE A 141 -12.89 4.98 10.48
CA ILE A 141 -11.92 4.48 9.49
C ILE A 141 -11.26 3.16 9.86
N PHE A 142 -10.91 2.96 11.13
CA PHE A 142 -10.30 1.70 11.57
C PHE A 142 -11.31 0.54 11.56
N ASP A 143 -12.57 0.80 11.94
CA ASP A 143 -13.65 -0.18 11.85
C ASP A 143 -13.93 -0.55 10.39
N ASN A 144 -13.90 0.42 9.47
CA ASN A 144 -14.05 0.25 8.04
C ASN A 144 -12.88 -0.56 7.43
N LEU A 145 -11.64 -0.29 7.84
CA LEU A 145 -10.46 -1.07 7.47
C LEU A 145 -10.54 -2.53 7.93
N LEU A 146 -10.96 -2.77 9.18
CA LEU A 146 -11.16 -4.12 9.72
C LEU A 146 -12.33 -4.86 9.04
N ALA A 147 -13.37 -4.14 8.66
CA ALA A 147 -14.50 -4.67 7.90
C ALA A 147 -14.16 -4.92 6.41
N GLY A 148 -13.09 -4.31 5.90
CA GLY A 148 -12.66 -4.43 4.51
C GLY A 148 -13.47 -3.59 3.52
N VAL A 149 -14.04 -2.47 3.98
CA VAL A 149 -14.87 -1.56 3.18
C VAL A 149 -14.65 -0.13 3.65
N LEU A 150 -13.96 0.69 2.84
CA LEU A 150 -13.93 2.15 3.00
C LEU A 150 -15.16 2.79 2.38
N ASP A 151 -15.61 3.92 2.91
CA ASP A 151 -16.91 4.50 2.57
C ASP A 151 -16.87 5.68 1.56
N ASN A 152 -15.67 6.12 1.16
CA ASN A 152 -15.44 7.26 0.26
C ASN A 152 -15.95 8.59 0.80
N THR A 153 -15.77 8.83 2.10
CA THR A 153 -16.12 10.08 2.76
C THR A 153 -14.91 10.81 3.34
N ASN A 154 -15.15 12.09 3.64
CA ASN A 154 -14.21 12.97 4.33
C ASN A 154 -14.96 13.66 5.47
N THR A 155 -14.65 13.31 6.71
CA THR A 155 -15.28 13.87 7.92
C THR A 155 -14.50 15.06 8.50
N VAL A 156 -13.22 15.20 8.12
CA VAL A 156 -12.26 16.23 8.60
C VAL A 156 -11.83 17.17 7.46
N ALA A 157 -12.82 17.72 6.76
CA ALA A 157 -12.61 18.63 5.64
C ALA A 157 -12.23 20.06 6.09
N ALA A 158 -11.68 20.86 5.19
CA ALA A 158 -11.32 22.26 5.49
C ALA A 158 -12.51 23.05 6.07
N GLY A 159 -12.28 23.75 7.19
CA GLY A 159 -13.28 24.42 8.02
C GLY A 159 -13.90 23.54 9.13
N ALA A 160 -13.52 22.26 9.18
CA ALA A 160 -13.81 21.31 10.25
C ALA A 160 -12.52 20.57 10.63
N GLU A 161 -11.45 21.35 10.81
CA GLU A 161 -10.13 20.84 11.14
C GLU A 161 -10.13 20.03 12.45
N ASP A 162 -9.44 18.90 12.45
CA ASP A 162 -9.23 17.99 13.58
C ASP A 162 -8.03 17.08 13.28
N ASP A 163 -7.87 16.00 14.05
CA ASP A 163 -6.90 14.93 13.81
C ASP A 163 -7.23 14.16 12.52
N VAL A 164 -6.27 14.07 11.60
CA VAL A 164 -6.48 13.54 10.24
C VAL A 164 -5.73 12.24 10.06
N SER A 165 -6.48 11.22 9.66
CA SER A 165 -5.94 9.98 9.11
C SER A 165 -6.48 9.74 7.69
N LEU A 166 -5.70 9.00 6.90
CA LEU A 166 -5.92 8.79 5.47
C LEU A 166 -5.91 7.29 5.18
N ALA A 167 -6.89 6.80 4.41
CA ALA A 167 -6.89 5.43 3.91
C ALA A 167 -7.17 5.34 2.42
N LEU A 168 -6.47 4.41 1.75
CA LEU A 168 -6.72 4.04 0.36
C LEU A 168 -6.95 2.52 0.26
N GLY A 169 -7.92 2.12 -0.55
CA GLY A 169 -8.26 0.72 -0.80
C GLY A 169 -8.12 0.34 -2.26
N PHE A 170 -7.59 -0.86 -2.50
CA PHE A 170 -7.25 -1.41 -3.81
C PHE A 170 -7.92 -2.78 -3.96
N ASP A 171 -8.66 -2.98 -5.04
CA ASP A 171 -9.23 -4.27 -5.41
C ASP A 171 -8.16 -5.11 -6.12
N LEU A 172 -7.88 -6.31 -5.60
CA LEU A 172 -6.92 -7.25 -6.17
C LEU A 172 -7.62 -8.45 -6.82
N GLY A 173 -8.94 -8.57 -6.66
CA GLY A 173 -9.74 -9.68 -7.13
C GLY A 173 -9.30 -11.03 -6.55
N ASP A 174 -9.31 -12.06 -7.40
CA ASP A 174 -8.92 -13.41 -7.00
C ASP A 174 -7.40 -13.62 -7.11
N LEU A 175 -6.76 -13.95 -5.99
CA LEU A 175 -5.33 -14.26 -5.94
C LEU A 175 -5.11 -15.76 -5.84
N VAL A 176 -4.58 -16.38 -6.89
CA VAL A 176 -4.32 -17.83 -6.90
C VAL A 176 -3.24 -18.21 -5.87
N ALA A 177 -3.17 -19.50 -5.52
CA ALA A 177 -2.07 -19.99 -4.69
C ALA A 177 -0.72 -19.68 -5.36
N GLY A 178 0.21 -19.10 -4.61
CA GLY A 178 1.51 -18.64 -5.09
C GLY A 178 1.51 -17.26 -5.75
N ALA A 179 0.36 -16.57 -5.85
CA ALA A 179 0.30 -15.18 -6.30
C ALA A 179 1.14 -14.28 -5.40
N LYS A 180 1.77 -13.28 -6.00
CA LYS A 180 2.52 -12.23 -5.31
C LYS A 180 1.97 -10.88 -5.71
N TRP A 181 1.91 -9.95 -4.77
CA TRP A 181 1.52 -8.58 -5.04
C TRP A 181 2.42 -7.62 -4.28
N THR A 182 2.60 -6.44 -4.85
CA THR A 182 3.49 -5.41 -4.31
C THR A 182 2.72 -4.10 -4.23
N GLY A 183 2.49 -3.62 -3.01
CA GLY A 183 1.97 -2.28 -2.76
C GLY A 183 3.12 -1.31 -2.57
N THR A 184 3.15 -0.21 -3.34
CA THR A 184 4.09 0.90 -3.15
C THR A 184 3.31 2.16 -2.86
N PHE A 185 3.52 2.72 -1.67
CA PHE A 185 2.78 3.86 -1.17
C PHE A 185 3.74 5.00 -0.89
N ILE A 186 3.30 6.21 -1.22
CA ILE A 186 4.12 7.41 -1.37
C ILE A 186 3.53 8.50 -0.48
N THR A 187 4.37 9.04 0.38
CA THR A 187 4.11 10.29 1.09
C THR A 187 4.98 11.37 0.46
N SER A 188 4.36 12.44 -0.05
CA SER A 188 5.02 13.43 -0.91
C SER A 188 4.56 14.85 -0.61
N LEU A 189 5.45 15.82 -0.79
CA LEU A 189 5.13 17.26 -0.71
C LEU A 189 4.71 17.84 -2.07
N LEU A 190 4.92 17.07 -3.12
CA LEU A 190 4.40 17.34 -4.45
C LEU A 190 3.09 16.57 -4.62
N ASP A 191 2.15 17.17 -5.34
CA ASP A 191 0.90 16.52 -5.72
C ASP A 191 1.17 15.25 -6.52
N VAL A 192 0.79 14.11 -5.95
CA VAL A 192 0.87 12.77 -6.54
C VAL A 192 -0.51 12.16 -6.78
N GLY A 193 -1.59 12.95 -6.68
CA GLY A 193 -2.96 12.44 -6.60
C GLY A 193 -3.28 11.81 -5.25
N GLY A 194 -4.28 10.93 -5.20
CA GLY A 194 -4.69 10.25 -3.97
C GLY A 194 -5.40 11.20 -3.01
N LEU A 195 -4.90 11.24 -1.79
CA LEU A 195 -5.41 12.06 -0.69
C LEU A 195 -4.36 13.10 -0.29
N SER A 196 -4.80 14.19 0.34
CA SER A 196 -3.91 15.16 0.95
C SER A 196 -4.34 15.51 2.36
N GLN A 197 -3.38 15.94 3.16
CA GLN A 197 -3.59 16.53 4.47
C GLN A 197 -2.88 17.87 4.52
N THR A 198 -3.57 18.88 5.06
CA THR A 198 -3.10 20.26 5.13
C THR A 198 -3.23 20.77 6.56
N SER A 199 -2.13 21.27 7.12
CA SER A 199 -2.16 22.03 8.37
C SER A 199 -2.39 23.51 8.06
N THR A 200 -3.42 24.07 8.67
CA THR A 200 -3.78 25.49 8.50
C THR A 200 -2.77 26.42 9.17
N ASP A 201 -2.19 26.02 10.31
CA ASP A 201 -1.21 26.84 11.04
C ASP A 201 0.20 26.71 10.44
N ALA A 202 0.60 25.50 10.00
CA ALA A 202 1.89 25.29 9.33
C ALA A 202 1.88 25.77 7.87
N ASN A 203 0.70 26.02 7.28
CA ASN A 203 0.49 26.32 5.86
C ASN A 203 1.26 25.33 4.96
N THR A 204 1.16 24.05 5.30
CA THR A 204 1.89 22.95 4.66
C THR A 204 0.91 21.84 4.31
N THR A 205 1.09 21.28 3.12
CA THR A 205 0.29 20.16 2.60
C THR A 205 1.23 19.03 2.20
N PHE A 206 0.88 17.81 2.56
CA PHE A 206 1.45 16.61 1.95
C PHE A 206 0.35 15.80 1.27
N TYR A 207 0.79 14.87 0.42
CA TYR A 207 -0.02 14.02 -0.42
C TYR A 207 0.33 12.56 -0.14
N PHE A 208 -0.68 11.72 -0.14
CA PHE A 208 -0.60 10.30 0.10
C PHE A 208 -1.28 9.55 -1.05
N ASN A 209 -0.52 8.69 -1.72
CA ASN A 209 -1.03 7.86 -2.81
C ASN A 209 -0.24 6.56 -2.92
N GLY A 210 -0.65 5.65 -3.80
CA GLY A 210 0.14 4.45 -4.08
C GLY A 210 -0.39 3.64 -5.24
N THR A 211 0.28 2.52 -5.50
CA THR A 211 -0.11 1.54 -6.50
C THR A 211 0.06 0.12 -5.98
N VAL A 212 -0.76 -0.82 -6.47
CA VAL A 212 -0.62 -2.24 -6.13
C VAL A 212 -0.55 -3.10 -7.38
N ASP A 213 0.60 -3.70 -7.63
CA ASP A 213 0.81 -4.57 -8.78
C ASP A 213 0.65 -6.05 -8.38
N VAL A 214 -0.21 -6.78 -9.07
CA VAL A 214 -0.44 -8.22 -8.86
C VAL A 214 0.28 -9.05 -9.92
N SER A 215 0.99 -10.09 -9.46
CA SER A 215 1.67 -11.06 -10.30
C SER A 215 1.24 -12.48 -9.94
N ASN A 216 0.50 -13.12 -10.86
CA ASN A 216 0.09 -14.50 -10.70
C ASN A 216 1.17 -15.46 -11.24
N PRO A 217 1.45 -16.59 -10.57
CA PRO A 217 2.32 -17.61 -11.12
C PRO A 217 1.75 -18.09 -12.45
N ILE A 218 2.61 -18.21 -13.45
CA ILE A 218 2.22 -18.73 -14.75
C ILE A 218 1.86 -20.20 -14.55
N SER A 219 0.61 -20.57 -14.83
CA SER A 219 0.21 -21.97 -14.80
C SER A 219 0.92 -22.70 -15.92
N VAL A 220 2.01 -23.41 -15.62
CA VAL A 220 2.56 -24.41 -16.52
C VAL A 220 1.61 -25.58 -16.48
N SER A 221 0.89 -25.84 -17.57
CA SER A 221 0.08 -27.06 -17.68
C SER A 221 0.99 -28.26 -17.46
N GLU A 222 0.83 -28.94 -16.32
CA GLU A 222 1.49 -30.23 -16.13
C GLU A 222 1.02 -31.15 -17.26
N PRO A 223 1.92 -31.91 -17.93
CA PRO A 223 1.48 -32.93 -18.86
C PRO A 223 0.60 -33.88 -18.07
N GLY A 224 -0.70 -33.89 -18.38
CA GLY A 224 -1.68 -34.66 -17.62
C GLY A 224 -1.18 -36.09 -17.40
N ILE A 225 -1.35 -36.62 -16.19
CA ILE A 225 -0.85 -37.94 -15.77
C ILE A 225 -1.21 -39.04 -16.81
N LEU A 226 -2.36 -38.90 -17.48
CA LEU A 226 -2.78 -39.73 -18.62
C LEU A 226 -1.81 -39.69 -19.81
N SER A 227 -1.32 -38.52 -20.20
CA SER A 227 -0.33 -38.36 -21.27
C SER A 227 0.99 -39.04 -20.90
N LEU A 228 1.42 -38.94 -19.63
CA LEU A 228 2.62 -39.62 -19.13
C LEU A 228 2.43 -41.14 -19.08
N PHE A 229 1.25 -41.61 -18.67
CA PHE A 229 0.88 -43.02 -18.68
C PHE A 229 0.83 -43.61 -20.09
N ILE A 230 0.28 -42.87 -21.06
CA ILE A 230 0.21 -43.27 -22.46
C ILE A 230 1.61 -43.34 -23.06
N LEU A 231 2.47 -42.34 -22.81
CA LEU A 231 3.86 -42.34 -23.29
C LEU A 231 4.64 -43.52 -22.71
N PHE A 232 4.49 -43.78 -21.41
CA PHE A 232 5.13 -44.90 -20.73
C PHE A 232 4.64 -46.25 -21.26
N SER A 233 3.33 -46.40 -21.51
CA SER A 233 2.74 -47.62 -22.06
C SER A 233 3.17 -47.88 -23.51
N LEU A 234 3.27 -46.81 -24.33
CA LEU A 234 3.80 -46.91 -25.70
C LEU A 234 5.27 -47.33 -25.70
N PHE A 235 6.07 -46.72 -24.82
CA PHE A 235 7.48 -47.06 -24.66
C PHE A 235 7.66 -48.54 -24.29
N LEU A 236 6.87 -49.04 -23.33
CA LEU A 236 6.89 -50.45 -22.91
C LEU A 236 6.48 -51.40 -24.05
N MET A 237 5.46 -51.04 -24.82
CA MET A 237 5.04 -51.81 -26.00
C MET A 237 6.13 -51.89 -27.07
N ILE A 238 6.79 -50.77 -27.38
CA ILE A 238 7.87 -50.73 -28.38
C ILE A 238 9.06 -51.57 -27.90
N PHE A 239 9.46 -51.43 -26.63
CA PHE A 239 10.56 -52.19 -26.05
C PHE A 239 10.28 -53.70 -26.07
N SER A 240 9.05 -54.12 -25.75
CA SER A 240 8.63 -55.52 -25.77
C SER A 240 8.67 -56.15 -27.18
N ARG A 241 8.46 -55.35 -28.23
CA ARG A 241 8.51 -55.81 -29.63
C ARG A 241 9.93 -55.94 -30.15
N ILE A 242 10.83 -55.05 -29.73
CA ILE A 242 12.25 -55.12 -30.09
C ILE A 242 12.91 -56.37 -29.48
N ILE A 243 12.61 -56.68 -28.21
CA ILE A 243 13.17 -57.87 -27.55
C ILE A 243 12.75 -59.17 -28.26
N ARG A 244 11.48 -59.28 -28.70
CA ARG A 244 10.98 -60.47 -29.42
C ARG A 244 11.48 -60.60 -30.86
N ALA A 245 12.10 -59.57 -31.43
CA ALA A 245 12.62 -59.59 -32.80
C ALA A 245 14.10 -59.99 -32.86
N ILE A 246 14.74 -60.21 -31.70
CA ILE A 246 16.15 -60.57 -31.56
C ILE A 246 16.33 -62.06 -31.20
N ASP A 247 15.22 -62.78 -30.96
CA ASP A 247 15.13 -64.25 -30.86
C ASP A 247 14.68 -64.87 -32.19
#